data_AF-U4V773-F1
#
_entry.id   AF-U4V773-F1
#
_cell.length_a   1.000
_cell.length_b   1.000
_cell.length_c   1.000
_cell.angle_alpha   90.00
_cell.angle_beta   90.00
_cell.angle_gamma   90.00
#
_symmetry.space_group_name_H-M   'P 1'
#
loop_
_entity.id
_entity.type
_entity.pdbx_description
1 polymer ?
#
loop_
_entity_poly.entity_id
_entity_poly.type
_entity_poly.pdbx_seq_one_letter_code
_entity_poly.pdbx_strand_id
1 'polypeptide(L)'
;MLVKHGIHAFAKMQEPACKIDMHVMAHSMGAYVVREAFDDADDTADIAQKSWSVSQVMLVGADVSVASLSAGNPKSSSLYRNCARLTNYHNPFDNALSVSAVKRIGVAPRAGRRGLEAPLHDKVADVHCGEYYENRFRDESFNHGHTWYFDDTHFLQDVYLTICGEIDRVSIPTRTKTRDSELALRV
;
A
#
# COMPACT_ATOMS: atom_id res chain seq x y z
N MET A 1 -21.88 2.86 -0.98
CA MET A 1 -20.69 2.94 -0.12
C MET A 1 -19.45 3.02 -0.99
N LEU A 2 -18.37 3.63 -0.51
CA LEU A 2 -17.15 3.93 -1.30
C LEU A 2 -16.61 2.72 -2.10
N VAL A 3 -16.65 1.53 -1.48
CA VAL A 3 -16.27 0.23 -2.07
C VAL A 3 -17.06 -0.02 -3.36
N LYS A 4 -18.39 -0.16 -3.26
CA LYS A 4 -19.23 -0.53 -4.41
C LYS A 4 -19.48 0.59 -5.43
N HIS A 5 -19.42 1.87 -5.04
CA HIS A 5 -19.75 2.97 -5.97
C HIS A 5 -18.53 3.66 -6.56
N GLY A 6 -17.42 3.77 -5.82
CA GLY A 6 -16.22 4.46 -6.29
C GLY A 6 -15.49 3.67 -7.38
N ILE A 7 -15.08 2.44 -7.04
CA ILE A 7 -14.34 1.57 -7.96
C ILE A 7 -15.21 1.19 -9.18
N HIS A 8 -16.52 0.99 -8.99
CA HIS A 8 -17.43 0.67 -10.10
C HIS A 8 -17.60 1.83 -11.06
N ALA A 9 -17.74 3.06 -10.56
CA ALA A 9 -17.82 4.23 -11.43
C ALA A 9 -16.51 4.39 -12.21
N PHE A 10 -15.36 4.29 -11.52
CA PHE A 10 -14.05 4.38 -12.16
C PHE A 10 -13.83 3.31 -13.23
N ALA A 11 -13.99 2.04 -12.87
CA ALA A 11 -13.79 0.92 -13.78
C ALA A 11 -14.75 0.96 -14.97
N LYS A 12 -15.96 1.51 -14.80
CA LYS A 12 -16.89 1.73 -15.91
C LYS A 12 -16.47 2.86 -16.84
N MET A 13 -15.79 3.90 -16.33
CA MET A 13 -15.33 5.08 -17.08
C MET A 13 -14.00 4.86 -17.79
N GLN A 14 -13.20 3.86 -17.41
CA GLN A 14 -11.98 3.52 -18.13
C GLN A 14 -12.31 2.80 -19.45
N GLU A 15 -12.18 3.55 -20.54
CA GLU A 15 -12.26 3.05 -21.92
C GLU A 15 -10.86 2.78 -22.49
N PRO A 16 -10.71 1.99 -23.56
CA PRO A 16 -9.40 1.65 -24.13
C PRO A 16 -8.53 2.85 -24.55
N ALA A 17 -9.16 4.00 -24.85
CA ALA A 17 -8.47 5.25 -25.21
C ALA A 17 -8.29 6.21 -24.02
N CYS A 18 -8.54 5.76 -22.79
CA CYS A 18 -8.41 6.58 -21.59
C CYS A 18 -6.95 6.96 -21.35
N LYS A 19 -6.66 8.27 -21.36
CA LYS A 19 -5.33 8.83 -21.10
C LYS A 19 -5.09 9.16 -19.62
N ILE A 20 -6.03 8.81 -18.75
CA ILE A 20 -5.98 9.14 -17.33
C ILE A 20 -5.33 7.98 -16.58
N ASP A 21 -4.17 8.24 -16.00
CA ASP A 21 -3.54 7.34 -15.04
C ASP A 21 -4.12 7.60 -13.64
N MET A 22 -4.76 6.57 -13.08
CA MET A 22 -5.23 6.61 -11.70
C MET A 22 -4.17 6.04 -10.77
N HIS A 23 -3.96 6.75 -9.66
CA HIS A 23 -3.15 6.29 -8.54
C HIS A 23 -4.00 6.32 -7.27
N VAL A 24 -3.76 5.37 -6.37
CA VAL A 24 -4.48 5.25 -5.10
C VAL A 24 -3.45 5.27 -3.98
N MET A 25 -3.63 6.19 -3.05
CA MET A 25 -2.96 6.15 -1.76
C MET A 25 -4.00 5.87 -0.67
N ALA A 26 -3.72 4.88 0.18
CA ALA A 26 -4.62 4.47 1.23
C ALA A 26 -3.87 4.32 2.55
N HIS A 27 -4.35 5.02 3.57
CA HIS A 27 -3.76 5.00 4.91
C HIS A 27 -4.58 4.15 5.86
N SER A 28 -3.92 3.42 6.77
CA SER A 28 -4.60 2.72 7.87
C SER A 28 -5.69 1.77 7.38
N MET A 29 -6.89 1.83 7.96
CA MET A 29 -8.07 1.09 7.53
C MET A 29 -8.47 1.37 6.07
N GLY A 30 -8.09 2.52 5.51
CA GLY A 30 -8.29 2.82 4.09
C GLY A 30 -7.63 1.77 3.17
N ALA A 31 -6.48 1.21 3.57
CA ALA A 31 -5.81 0.14 2.84
C ALA A 31 -6.68 -1.14 2.76
N TYR A 32 -7.38 -1.47 3.86
CA TYR A 32 -8.34 -2.56 3.87
C TYR A 32 -9.49 -2.28 2.90
N VAL A 33 -10.08 -1.09 2.97
CA VAL A 33 -11.20 -0.68 2.10
C VAL A 33 -10.81 -0.74 0.62
N VAL A 34 -9.60 -0.31 0.27
CA VAL A 34 -9.11 -0.39 -1.12
C VAL A 34 -8.95 -1.83 -1.57
N ARG A 35 -8.38 -2.71 -0.75
CA ARG A 35 -8.27 -4.14 -1.11
C ARG A 35 -9.65 -4.75 -1.37
N GLU A 36 -10.61 -4.53 -0.48
CA GLU A 36 -11.97 -5.06 -0.67
C GLU A 36 -12.67 -4.46 -1.89
N ALA A 37 -12.39 -3.20 -2.23
CA ALA A 37 -12.95 -2.57 -3.42
C ALA A 37 -12.44 -3.21 -4.71
N PHE A 38 -11.17 -3.61 -4.76
CA PHE A 38 -10.64 -4.35 -5.91
C PHE A 38 -11.27 -5.74 -6.01
N ASP A 39 -11.49 -6.42 -4.88
CA ASP A 39 -12.13 -7.73 -4.82
C ASP A 39 -13.60 -7.66 -5.33
N ASP A 40 -14.39 -6.71 -4.79
CA ASP A 40 -15.80 -6.47 -5.17
C ASP A 40 -15.96 -6.08 -6.66
N ALA A 41 -14.99 -5.34 -7.20
CA ALA A 41 -14.98 -4.95 -8.61
C ALA A 41 -14.87 -6.16 -9.55
N ASP A 42 -14.07 -7.15 -9.17
CA ASP A 42 -13.85 -8.37 -9.96
C ASP A 42 -14.98 -9.41 -9.80
N ASP A 43 -15.71 -9.38 -8.69
CA ASP A 43 -16.91 -10.20 -8.51
C ASP A 43 -18.12 -9.67 -9.30
N THR A 44 -18.05 -8.41 -9.77
CA THR A 44 -19.12 -7.80 -10.56
C THR A 44 -18.93 -8.05 -12.05
N ALA A 45 -19.75 -8.94 -12.62
CA ALA A 45 -19.64 -9.40 -14.02
C ALA A 45 -19.46 -8.28 -15.06
N ASP A 46 -20.21 -7.17 -14.93
CA ASP A 46 -20.16 -6.02 -15.86
C ASP A 46 -18.82 -5.25 -15.82
N ILE A 47 -18.04 -5.42 -14.76
CA ILE A 47 -16.77 -4.73 -14.51
C ILE A 47 -15.61 -5.68 -14.77
N ALA A 48 -15.72 -6.94 -14.34
CA ALA A 48 -14.73 -7.99 -14.61
C ALA A 48 -14.48 -8.20 -16.12
N GLN A 49 -15.48 -7.93 -16.96
CA GLN A 49 -15.34 -7.99 -18.43
C GLN A 49 -14.66 -6.75 -19.04
N LYS A 50 -14.46 -5.67 -18.28
CA LYS A 50 -13.74 -4.47 -18.73
C LYS A 50 -12.28 -4.54 -18.30
N SER A 51 -11.36 -4.17 -19.20
CA SER A 51 -9.94 -3.99 -18.86
C SER A 51 -9.76 -2.65 -18.14
N TRP A 52 -9.86 -2.66 -16.81
CA TRP A 52 -9.54 -1.51 -15.98
C TRP A 52 -8.20 -1.71 -15.26
N SER A 53 -7.54 -0.63 -14.87
CA SER A 53 -6.28 -0.67 -14.15
C SER A 53 -6.04 0.57 -13.29
N VAL A 54 -5.26 0.38 -12.23
CA VAL A 54 -4.72 1.45 -11.39
C VAL A 54 -3.19 1.38 -11.49
N SER A 55 -2.53 2.49 -11.81
CA SER A 55 -1.09 2.50 -12.01
C SER A 55 -0.35 2.21 -10.70
N GLN A 56 -0.50 3.09 -9.71
CA GLN A 56 0.17 2.96 -8.42
C GLN A 56 -0.84 2.76 -7.30
N VAL A 57 -0.70 1.69 -6.53
CA VAL A 57 -1.40 1.53 -5.25
C VAL A 57 -0.37 1.66 -4.13
N MET A 58 -0.54 2.66 -3.28
CA MET A 58 0.34 2.96 -2.15
C MET A 58 -0.42 2.73 -0.85
N LEU A 59 0.02 1.77 -0.05
CA LEU A 59 -0.54 1.49 1.27
C LEU A 59 0.39 2.09 2.31
N VAL A 60 -0.13 2.97 3.17
CA VAL A 60 0.66 3.70 4.17
C VAL A 60 0.15 3.33 5.56
N GLY A 61 0.99 2.73 6.40
CA GLY A 61 0.54 2.26 7.71
C GLY A 61 -0.68 1.33 7.60
N ALA A 62 -0.67 0.43 6.61
CA ALA A 62 -1.80 -0.41 6.24
C ALA A 62 -2.35 -1.27 7.39
N ASP A 63 -3.65 -1.09 7.71
CA ASP A 63 -4.39 -2.00 8.59
C ASP A 63 -4.94 -3.21 7.80
N VAL A 64 -4.01 -3.94 7.20
CA VAL A 64 -4.26 -5.15 6.42
C VAL A 64 -3.37 -6.26 6.97
N SER A 65 -3.90 -7.48 7.10
CA SER A 65 -3.09 -8.61 7.56
C SER A 65 -1.96 -8.92 6.57
N VAL A 66 -0.75 -9.14 7.06
CA VAL A 66 0.42 -9.52 6.23
C VAL A 66 0.07 -10.69 5.30
N ALA A 67 -0.48 -11.76 5.86
CA ALA A 67 -0.85 -12.97 5.13
C ALA A 67 -1.82 -12.72 3.95
N SER A 68 -2.70 -11.71 4.04
CA SER A 68 -3.62 -11.42 2.94
C SER A 68 -2.96 -10.74 1.74
N LEU A 69 -1.79 -10.13 1.93
CA LEU A 69 -1.00 -9.50 0.87
C LEU A 69 0.11 -10.45 0.35
N SER A 70 0.30 -11.63 0.94
CA SER A 70 1.28 -12.61 0.45
C SER A 70 1.03 -13.00 -1.02
N ALA A 71 2.10 -13.31 -1.74
CA ALA A 71 2.00 -13.80 -3.11
C ALA A 71 1.09 -15.05 -3.18
N GLY A 72 0.19 -15.07 -4.17
CA GLY A 72 -0.76 -16.18 -4.36
C GLY A 72 -1.95 -16.18 -3.39
N ASN A 73 -2.07 -15.24 -2.44
CA ASN A 73 -3.26 -15.17 -1.61
C ASN A 73 -4.47 -14.69 -2.44
N PRO A 74 -5.59 -15.43 -2.48
CA PRO A 74 -6.76 -15.07 -3.27
C PRO A 74 -7.31 -13.66 -2.95
N LYS A 75 -7.23 -13.22 -1.69
CA LYS A 75 -7.77 -11.93 -1.22
C LYS A 75 -7.11 -10.70 -1.84
N SER A 76 -5.92 -10.86 -2.43
CA SER A 76 -5.22 -9.77 -3.12
C SER A 76 -5.00 -10.08 -4.60
N SER A 77 -5.57 -11.17 -5.12
CA SER A 77 -5.42 -11.54 -6.54
C SER A 77 -5.99 -10.48 -7.48
N SER A 78 -7.17 -9.95 -7.15
CA SER A 78 -7.85 -8.84 -7.82
C SER A 78 -7.04 -7.54 -7.74
N LEU A 79 -6.47 -7.25 -6.56
CA LEU A 79 -5.57 -6.12 -6.36
C LEU A 79 -4.33 -6.21 -7.27
N TYR A 80 -3.65 -7.35 -7.26
CA TYR A 80 -2.45 -7.57 -8.07
C TYR A 80 -2.72 -7.66 -9.55
N ARG A 81 -3.90 -8.14 -9.97
CA ARG A 81 -4.28 -8.17 -11.39
C ARG A 81 -4.45 -6.76 -11.96
N ASN A 82 -5.13 -5.89 -11.23
CA ASN A 82 -5.53 -4.57 -11.72
C ASN A 82 -4.55 -3.44 -11.35
N CYS A 83 -3.57 -3.66 -10.47
CA CYS A 83 -2.51 -2.67 -10.23
C CYS A 83 -1.28 -2.89 -11.11
N ALA A 84 -0.57 -1.82 -11.52
CA ALA A 84 0.75 -1.96 -12.14
C ALA A 84 1.84 -2.17 -11.07
N ARG A 85 1.74 -1.46 -9.94
CA ARG A 85 2.62 -1.62 -8.78
C ARG A 85 1.87 -1.39 -7.47
N LEU A 86 2.17 -2.20 -6.46
CA LEU A 86 1.77 -2.01 -5.08
C LEU A 86 3.00 -1.60 -4.26
N THR A 87 2.94 -0.47 -3.55
CA THR A 87 3.98 -0.06 -2.60
C THR A 87 3.39 -0.08 -1.20
N ASN A 88 3.98 -0.86 -0.28
CA ASN A 88 3.62 -0.86 1.14
C ASN A 88 4.67 -0.09 1.93
N TYR A 89 4.28 1.02 2.53
CA TYR A 89 5.13 1.78 3.46
C TYR A 89 4.79 1.33 4.88
N HIS A 90 5.77 0.77 5.57
CA HIS A 90 5.59 0.25 6.91
C HIS A 90 6.56 0.84 7.92
N ASN A 91 6.10 0.96 9.16
CA ASN A 91 6.87 1.50 10.27
C ASN A 91 6.73 0.61 11.51
N PRO A 92 7.80 -0.04 12.01
CA PRO A 92 7.73 -0.87 13.22
C PRO A 92 7.30 -0.10 14.48
N PHE A 93 7.48 1.23 14.48
CA PHE A 93 7.08 2.15 15.55
C PHE A 93 5.60 2.58 15.48
N ASP A 94 4.81 2.03 14.55
CA ASP A 94 3.37 2.26 14.45
C ASP A 94 2.60 1.54 15.56
N ASN A 95 2.34 2.25 16.67
CA ASN A 95 1.64 1.70 17.83
C ASN A 95 0.14 1.52 17.62
N ALA A 96 -0.51 2.34 16.80
CA ALA A 96 -1.93 2.19 16.48
C ALA A 96 -2.25 0.80 15.90
N LEU A 97 -1.37 0.29 15.04
CA LEU A 97 -1.53 -1.03 14.44
C LEU A 97 -1.26 -2.23 15.38
N SER A 98 -0.65 -2.03 16.56
CA SER A 98 -0.64 -3.10 17.58
C SER A 98 -2.03 -3.32 18.16
N VAL A 99 -2.78 -2.24 18.39
CA VAL A 99 -4.13 -2.32 18.94
C VAL A 99 -5.11 -2.86 17.90
N SER A 100 -4.97 -2.50 16.62
CA SER A 100 -5.80 -3.07 15.57
C SER A 100 -5.59 -4.59 15.40
N ALA A 101 -4.37 -5.08 15.62
CA ALA A 101 -4.07 -6.52 15.61
C ALA A 101 -4.77 -7.31 16.74
N VAL A 102 -5.03 -6.69 17.90
CA VAL A 102 -5.68 -7.33 19.05
C VAL A 102 -7.21 -7.35 18.92
N LYS A 103 -7.79 -6.34 18.25
CA LYS A 103 -9.26 -6.16 18.15
C LYS A 103 -9.97 -7.18 17.25
N ARG A 104 -9.24 -7.97 16.44
CA ARG A 104 -9.81 -9.06 15.64
C ARG A 104 -9.41 -10.37 16.29
N ILE A 105 -10.35 -11.30 16.45
CA ILE A 105 -10.12 -12.65 17.01
C ILE A 105 -9.00 -13.32 16.21
N GLY A 106 -7.78 -13.30 16.74
CA GLY A 106 -6.55 -13.72 16.06
C GLY A 106 -5.54 -12.59 15.93
N VAL A 107 -4.38 -12.76 16.59
CA VAL A 107 -3.23 -11.83 16.56
C VAL A 107 -2.56 -11.89 15.19
N ALA A 108 -3.21 -11.31 14.16
CA ALA A 108 -2.67 -11.29 12.82
C ALA A 108 -1.82 -10.02 12.62
N PRO A 109 -0.53 -10.13 12.28
CA PRO A 109 0.36 -8.98 12.08
C PRO A 109 -0.17 -8.06 10.98
N ARG A 110 0.02 -6.75 11.16
CA ARG A 110 -0.42 -5.71 10.21
C ARG A 110 0.73 -5.32 9.28
N ALA A 111 0.46 -5.29 7.98
CA ALA A 111 1.44 -4.96 6.95
C ALA A 111 2.03 -3.55 7.15
N GLY A 112 1.24 -2.59 7.63
CA GLY A 112 1.72 -1.24 7.92
C GLY A 112 2.70 -1.12 9.09
N ARG A 113 2.73 -2.12 9.98
CA ARG A 113 3.68 -2.14 11.10
C ARG A 113 4.85 -3.09 10.83
N ARG A 114 4.53 -4.29 10.37
CA ARG A 114 5.50 -5.39 10.26
C ARG A 114 6.21 -5.44 8.93
N GLY A 115 5.65 -4.83 7.88
CA GLY A 115 6.06 -5.13 6.51
C GLY A 115 5.45 -6.44 6.03
N LEU A 116 5.90 -6.89 4.85
CA LEU A 116 5.46 -8.10 4.18
C LEU A 116 6.51 -9.21 4.32
N GLU A 117 6.07 -10.46 4.20
CA GLU A 117 6.94 -11.64 4.30
C GLU A 117 7.19 -12.23 2.91
N ALA A 118 8.44 -12.65 2.66
CA ALA A 118 8.83 -13.29 1.41
C ALA A 118 8.17 -14.67 1.24
N PRO A 119 7.91 -15.13 0.00
CA PRO A 119 8.16 -14.41 -1.26
C PRO A 119 7.11 -13.31 -1.51
N LEU A 120 7.60 -12.13 -1.88
CA LEU A 120 6.74 -11.02 -2.29
C LEU A 120 6.22 -11.25 -3.71
N HIS A 121 5.02 -10.73 -4.00
CA HIS A 121 4.52 -10.67 -5.37
C HIS A 121 5.42 -9.73 -6.19
N ASP A 122 5.66 -10.04 -7.47
CA ASP A 122 6.59 -9.28 -8.33
C ASP A 122 6.27 -7.77 -8.44
N LYS A 123 4.98 -7.40 -8.39
CA LYS A 123 4.45 -6.03 -8.37
C LYS A 123 4.63 -5.29 -7.03
N VAL A 124 5.09 -5.96 -5.98
CA VAL A 124 5.22 -5.37 -4.65
C VAL A 124 6.57 -4.68 -4.48
N ALA A 125 6.52 -3.47 -3.92
CA ALA A 125 7.64 -2.80 -3.29
C ALA A 125 7.30 -2.62 -1.80
N ASP A 126 7.99 -3.34 -0.93
CA ASP A 126 7.81 -3.21 0.52
C ASP A 126 8.91 -2.30 1.07
N VAL A 127 8.51 -1.13 1.58
CA VAL A 127 9.40 -0.02 1.95
C VAL A 127 9.38 0.18 3.46
N HIS A 128 10.48 -0.21 4.10
CA HIS A 128 10.71 -0.04 5.52
C HIS A 128 11.03 1.43 5.86
N CYS A 129 10.19 2.06 6.67
CA CYS A 129 10.33 3.47 7.06
C CYS A 129 10.85 3.66 8.49
N GLY A 130 11.09 2.56 9.24
CA GLY A 130 11.44 2.63 10.67
C GLY A 130 12.74 3.36 10.97
N GLU A 131 13.80 3.11 10.21
CA GLU A 131 15.11 3.76 10.43
C GLU A 131 15.03 5.28 10.19
N TYR A 132 14.36 5.69 9.10
CA TYR A 132 14.08 7.10 8.85
C TYR A 132 13.28 7.74 9.99
N TYR A 133 12.19 7.08 10.41
CA TYR A 133 11.33 7.56 11.47
C TYR A 133 12.09 7.75 12.80
N GLU A 134 12.83 6.73 13.23
CA GLU A 134 13.57 6.74 14.49
C GLU A 134 14.70 7.79 14.47
N ASN A 135 15.34 8.04 13.33
CA ASN A 135 16.37 9.07 13.24
C ASN A 135 15.80 10.49 13.26
N ARG A 136 14.61 10.69 12.67
CA ARG A 136 14.03 12.02 12.46
C ARG A 136 13.15 12.51 13.61
N PHE A 137 12.46 11.60 14.28
CA PHE A 137 11.44 11.92 15.27
C PHE A 137 11.80 11.42 16.68
N ARG A 138 11.38 12.19 17.68
CA ARG A 138 11.50 11.87 19.12
C ARG A 138 10.14 11.89 19.81
N ASP A 139 9.06 11.89 19.01
CA ASP A 139 7.70 11.96 19.52
C ASP A 139 7.25 10.59 20.04
N GLU A 140 7.00 10.53 21.35
CA GLU A 140 6.57 9.34 22.07
C GLU A 140 5.04 9.15 22.04
N SER A 141 4.29 10.06 21.40
CA SER A 141 2.85 9.94 21.32
C SER A 141 2.45 8.68 20.56
N PHE A 142 1.42 8.03 21.10
CA PHE A 142 0.99 6.71 20.65
C PHE A 142 0.66 6.64 19.15
N ASN A 143 0.19 7.75 18.55
CA ASN A 143 -0.23 7.77 17.16
C ASN A 143 0.82 8.33 16.19
N HIS A 144 1.91 8.96 16.65
CA HIS A 144 2.81 9.65 15.74
C HIS A 144 3.47 8.70 14.73
N GLY A 145 3.89 7.51 15.18
CA GLY A 145 4.40 6.45 14.29
C GLY A 145 3.42 6.00 13.20
N HIS A 146 2.11 6.26 13.39
CA HIS A 146 1.05 5.97 12.44
C HIS A 146 0.75 7.13 11.47
N THR A 147 1.01 8.39 11.85
CA THR A 147 0.53 9.58 11.11
C THR A 147 1.62 10.49 10.57
N TRP A 148 2.88 10.34 10.98
CA TRP A 148 3.99 11.22 10.58
C TRP A 148 4.14 11.42 9.07
N TYR A 149 3.71 10.44 8.28
CA TYR A 149 3.77 10.43 6.82
C TYR A 149 3.19 11.70 6.16
N PHE A 150 2.13 12.28 6.73
CA PHE A 150 1.38 13.34 6.06
C PHE A 150 2.10 14.70 6.04
N ASP A 151 3.01 14.91 6.98
CA ASP A 151 3.71 16.19 7.16
C ASP A 151 5.23 16.07 6.87
N ASP A 152 5.68 14.90 6.42
CA ASP A 152 7.09 14.64 6.11
C ASP A 152 7.40 14.82 4.63
N THR A 153 8.21 15.83 4.33
CA THR A 153 8.55 16.20 2.94
C THR A 153 9.36 15.14 2.22
N HIS A 154 10.18 14.34 2.94
CA HIS A 154 11.01 13.32 2.31
C HIS A 154 10.17 12.11 1.88
N PHE A 155 9.26 11.68 2.74
CA PHE A 155 8.25 10.69 2.40
C PHE A 155 7.37 11.15 1.23
N LEU A 156 6.88 12.39 1.24
CA LEU A 156 6.08 12.93 0.14
C LEU A 156 6.86 13.00 -1.19
N GLN A 157 8.18 13.21 -1.13
CA GLN A 157 9.05 13.11 -2.31
C GLN A 157 9.12 11.68 -2.84
N ASP A 158 9.23 10.67 -1.97
CA ASP A 158 9.22 9.26 -2.38
C ASP A 158 7.88 8.86 -3.04
N VAL A 159 6.77 9.33 -2.45
CA VAL A 159 5.43 9.19 -3.01
C VAL A 159 5.34 9.81 -4.40
N TYR A 160 5.83 11.05 -4.57
CA TYR A 160 5.84 11.73 -5.85
C TYR A 160 6.61 10.92 -6.90
N LEU A 161 7.82 10.47 -6.59
CA LEU A 161 8.64 9.65 -7.49
C LEU A 161 7.97 8.30 -7.82
N THR A 162 7.24 7.73 -6.87
CA THR A 162 6.44 6.52 -7.08
C THR A 162 5.29 6.77 -8.05
N ILE A 163 4.59 7.89 -7.92
CA ILE A 163 3.48 8.28 -8.80
C ILE A 163 4.00 8.53 -10.23
N CYS A 164 5.12 9.24 -10.39
CA CYS A 164 5.70 9.50 -11.71
C CYS A 164 6.00 8.22 -12.49
N GLY A 165 6.38 7.13 -11.81
CA GLY A 165 6.53 5.81 -12.43
C GLY A 165 7.74 5.66 -13.36
N GLU A 166 8.50 6.72 -13.62
CA GLU A 166 9.66 6.73 -14.51
C GLU A 166 10.85 5.92 -13.98
N ILE A 167 10.95 5.80 -12.64
CA ILE A 167 12.04 5.12 -11.95
C ILE A 167 11.53 3.79 -11.39
N ASP A 168 12.28 2.71 -11.62
CA ASP A 168 11.95 1.43 -11.01
C ASP A 168 12.05 1.51 -9.48
N ARG A 169 11.22 0.71 -8.79
CA ARG A 169 11.03 0.71 -7.33
C ARG A 169 12.32 0.61 -6.53
N VAL A 170 13.35 -0.03 -7.07
CA VAL A 170 14.65 -0.21 -6.40
C VAL A 170 15.63 0.93 -6.64
N SER A 171 15.35 1.79 -7.61
CA SER A 171 16.22 2.88 -8.07
C SER A 171 15.71 4.25 -7.68
N ILE A 172 14.56 4.34 -7.01
CA ILE A 172 14.01 5.59 -6.50
C ILE A 172 15.03 6.24 -5.53
N PRO A 173 15.50 7.49 -5.79
CA PRO A 173 16.58 8.12 -5.03
C PRO A 173 16.34 8.29 -3.52
N THR A 174 15.08 8.36 -3.09
CA THR A 174 14.68 8.44 -1.67
C THR A 174 14.69 7.07 -0.98
N ARG A 175 15.07 6.00 -1.68
CA ARG A 175 15.15 4.65 -1.14
C ARG A 175 16.60 4.16 -1.06
N THR A 176 16.80 3.17 -0.20
CA THR A 176 18.02 2.39 -0.11
C THR A 176 17.68 0.92 -0.06
N LYS A 177 18.60 0.06 -0.55
CA LYS A 177 18.51 -1.38 -0.31
C LYS A 177 19.20 -1.69 1.00
N THR A 178 18.52 -2.41 1.88
CA THR A 178 19.14 -2.97 3.09
C THR A 178 20.03 -4.16 2.70
N ARG A 179 20.79 -4.68 3.68
CA ARG A 179 21.67 -5.84 3.47
C ARG A 179 20.90 -7.09 3.03
N ASP A 180 19.62 -7.18 3.39
CA ASP A 180 18.74 -8.31 3.07
C ASP A 180 17.93 -8.07 1.78
N SER A 181 18.32 -7.09 0.97
CA SER A 181 17.61 -6.66 -0.25
C SER A 181 16.21 -6.10 -0.02
N GLU A 182 15.86 -5.77 1.21
CA GLU A 182 14.64 -5.02 1.52
C GLU A 182 14.81 -3.57 1.08
N LEU A 183 13.72 -2.90 0.70
CA LEU A 183 13.75 -1.48 0.42
C LEU A 183 13.47 -0.71 1.69
N ALA A 184 14.22 0.36 1.95
CA ALA A 184 14.00 1.26 3.07
C ALA A 184 13.97 2.71 2.60
N LEU A 185 13.22 3.55 3.30
CA LEU A 185 13.27 5.01 3.12
C LEU A 185 14.64 5.50 3.62
N ARG A 186 15.32 6.33 2.81
CA ARG A 186 16.67 6.80 3.09
C ARG A 186 16.68 7.82 4.23
N VAL A 187 17.63 7.69 5.16
CA VAL A 187 17.92 8.64 6.26
C VAL A 187 18.61 9.89 5.74
#